data_AF-A0A4Y7U4I5-F1
#
_entry.id   AF-A0A4Y7U4I5-F1
#
_cell.length_a   1.000
_cell.length_b   1.000
_cell.length_c   1.000
_cell.angle_alpha   90.00
_cell.angle_beta   90.00
_cell.angle_gamma   90.00
#
_symmetry.space_group_name_H-M   'P 1'
#
loop_
_entity.id
_entity.type
_entity.pdbx_description
1 polymer ?
#
loop_
_entity_poly.entity_id
_entity_poly.type
_entity_poly.pdbx_seq_one_letter_code
_entity_poly.pdbx_strand_id
1 'polypeptide(L)'
;MKSQLNIFGTEPITVAESIELTIASLIQYGSLHKHWAMAWSWGKDSTTLVTLVVQLINTGQIPVPETLTIFAADTRMELIPLWLSAQVLKKQLEERNVRVEIVTAPIDERFLVYILGRGVPPPSNTFRWCTGQIKVQPMEVAL
;
A
#
# COMPACT_ATOMS: atom_id res chain seq x y z
N MET A 1 -8.21 -6.56 24.53
CA MET A 1 -8.56 -6.86 23.12
C MET A 1 -9.81 -7.71 23.13
N LYS A 2 -10.93 -7.27 22.55
CA LYS A 2 -12.08 -8.17 22.34
C LYS A 2 -11.63 -9.27 21.38
N SER A 3 -11.97 -10.53 21.66
CA SER A 3 -11.72 -11.63 20.72
C SER A 3 -12.44 -11.32 19.42
N GLN A 4 -11.69 -11.12 18.34
CA GLN A 4 -12.29 -10.97 17.02
C GLN A 4 -12.88 -12.34 16.65
N LEU A 5 -14.22 -12.40 16.53
CA LEU A 5 -14.92 -13.64 16.20
C LEU A 5 -14.92 -13.84 14.68
N ASN A 6 -15.11 -15.08 14.23
CA ASN A 6 -15.28 -15.43 12.84
C ASN A 6 -16.55 -14.77 12.24
N ILE A 7 -16.78 -14.93 10.93
CA ILE A 7 -17.93 -14.31 10.23
C ILE A 7 -19.30 -14.76 10.78
N PHE A 8 -19.34 -15.88 11.51
CA PHE A 8 -20.54 -16.41 12.16
C PHE A 8 -20.69 -15.97 13.62
N GLY A 9 -19.71 -15.26 14.18
CA GLY A 9 -19.73 -14.79 15.56
C GLY A 9 -19.64 -15.91 16.60
N THR A 10 -19.18 -17.10 16.22
CA THR A 10 -19.22 -18.29 17.09
C THR A 10 -17.89 -18.55 17.79
N GLU A 11 -16.78 -18.35 17.09
CA GLU A 11 -15.44 -18.72 17.57
C GLU A 11 -14.42 -17.61 17.29
N PRO A 12 -13.35 -17.47 18.10
CA PRO A 12 -12.26 -16.55 17.83
C PRO A 12 -11.55 -16.91 16.52
N ILE A 13 -11.31 -15.92 15.67
CA ILE A 13 -10.58 -16.12 14.43
C ILE A 13 -9.10 -16.40 14.70
N THR A 14 -8.58 -17.45 14.08
CA THR A 14 -7.16 -17.78 14.08
C THR A 14 -6.42 -17.00 12.99
N VAL A 15 -5.09 -16.99 13.08
CA VAL A 15 -4.24 -16.37 12.03
C VAL A 15 -4.40 -17.11 10.70
N ALA A 16 -4.51 -18.45 10.73
CA ALA A 16 -4.70 -19.26 9.53
C ALA A 16 -6.01 -18.91 8.82
N GLU A 17 -7.13 -18.85 9.54
CA GLU A 17 -8.43 -18.46 8.99
C GLU A 17 -8.40 -17.03 8.44
N SER A 18 -7.66 -16.11 9.08
CA SER A 18 -7.51 -14.73 8.58
C SER A 18 -6.79 -14.68 7.23
N ILE A 19 -5.80 -15.55 7.02
CA ILE A 19 -5.09 -15.68 5.74
C ILE A 19 -6.02 -16.30 4.68
N GLU A 20 -6.77 -17.34 5.03
CA GLU A 20 -7.73 -17.97 4.12
C GLU A 20 -8.81 -17.01 3.66
N LEU A 21 -9.37 -16.21 4.58
CA LEU A 21 -10.33 -15.15 4.25
C LEU A 21 -9.71 -14.07 3.35
N THR A 22 -8.43 -13.74 3.56
CA THR A 22 -7.71 -12.80 2.69
C THR A 22 -7.58 -13.36 1.28
N ILE A 23 -7.19 -14.64 1.13
CA ILE A 23 -7.10 -15.32 -0.17
C ILE A 23 -8.47 -15.37 -0.85
N ALA A 24 -9.52 -15.78 -0.13
CA ALA A 24 -10.88 -15.86 -0.67
C ALA A 24 -11.38 -14.48 -1.14
N SER A 25 -11.10 -13.43 -0.37
CA SER A 25 -11.42 -12.05 -0.75
C SER A 25 -10.67 -11.61 -2.02
N LEU A 26 -9.37 -11.91 -2.12
CA LEU A 26 -8.55 -11.60 -3.30
C LEU A 26 -9.03 -12.35 -4.55
N ILE A 27 -9.42 -13.62 -4.43
CA ILE A 27 -9.97 -14.39 -5.55
C ILE A 27 -11.30 -13.78 -6.02
N GLN A 28 -12.23 -13.55 -5.08
CA GLN A 28 -13.56 -13.06 -5.41
C GLN A 28 -13.49 -11.65 -6.00
N TYR A 29 -12.88 -10.71 -5.30
CA TYR A 29 -12.82 -9.31 -5.73
C TYR A 29 -11.86 -9.13 -6.90
N GLY A 30 -10.71 -9.81 -6.89
CA GLY A 30 -9.73 -9.75 -7.95
C GLY A 30 -10.25 -10.26 -9.29
N SER A 31 -11.15 -11.25 -9.30
CA SER A 31 -11.79 -11.73 -10.53
C SER A 31 -12.66 -10.69 -11.24
N LEU A 32 -13.11 -9.65 -10.51
CA LEU A 32 -13.92 -8.55 -11.05
C LEU A 32 -13.08 -7.46 -11.73
N HIS A 33 -11.76 -7.49 -11.55
CA HIS A 33 -10.85 -6.43 -12.01
C HIS A 33 -9.62 -7.02 -12.71
N LYS A 34 -9.46 -6.71 -13.99
CA LYS A 34 -8.31 -7.17 -14.80
C LYS A 34 -6.98 -6.55 -14.38
N HIS A 35 -7.01 -5.30 -13.94
CA HIS A 35 -5.82 -4.51 -13.60
C HIS A 35 -5.84 -4.19 -12.11
N TRP A 36 -4.75 -4.52 -11.43
CA TRP A 36 -4.63 -4.33 -9.98
C TRP A 36 -3.62 -3.22 -9.69
N ALA A 37 -4.02 -2.33 -8.79
CA ALA A 37 -3.17 -1.27 -8.25
C ALA A 37 -3.10 -1.41 -6.73
N MET A 38 -1.90 -1.31 -6.15
CA MET A 38 -1.70 -1.36 -4.71
C MET A 38 -0.92 -0.14 -4.23
N ALA A 39 -1.42 0.53 -3.19
CA ALA A 39 -0.73 1.64 -2.55
C ALA A 39 0.21 1.11 -1.45
N TRP A 40 1.48 1.51 -1.51
CA TRP A 40 2.50 1.14 -0.54
C TRP A 40 3.03 2.39 0.18
N SER A 41 2.83 2.45 1.50
CA SER A 41 3.28 3.59 2.33
C SER A 41 4.59 3.32 3.05
N TRP A 42 5.32 2.26 2.67
CA TRP A 42 6.51 1.74 3.32
C TRP A 42 6.28 1.18 4.74
N GLY A 43 5.06 1.32 5.29
CA GLY A 43 4.70 0.86 6.63
C GLY A 43 4.34 -0.62 6.70
N LYS A 44 4.39 -1.19 7.91
CA LYS A 44 4.20 -2.63 8.16
C LYS A 44 2.98 -3.24 7.46
N ASP A 45 1.81 -2.61 7.53
CA ASP A 45 0.56 -3.20 7.05
C ASP A 45 0.55 -3.29 5.52
N SER A 46 0.90 -2.18 4.86
CA SER A 46 1.04 -2.15 3.41
C SER A 46 2.18 -3.04 2.90
N THR A 47 3.29 -3.14 3.66
CA THR A 47 4.41 -4.04 3.33
C THR A 47 4.00 -5.51 3.43
N THR A 48 3.26 -5.87 4.47
CA THR A 48 2.69 -7.23 4.61
C THR A 48 1.74 -7.52 3.45
N LEU A 49 0.85 -6.58 3.09
CA LEU A 49 -0.08 -6.78 1.98
C LEU A 49 0.64 -7.00 0.64
N VAL A 50 1.57 -6.11 0.25
CA VAL A 50 2.24 -6.23 -1.05
C VAL A 50 3.10 -7.48 -1.15
N THR A 51 3.79 -7.85 -0.07
CA THR A 51 4.62 -9.07 -0.06
C THR A 51 3.77 -10.33 -0.06
N LEU A 52 2.65 -10.35 0.68
CA LEU A 52 1.71 -11.46 0.68
C LEU A 52 1.05 -11.65 -0.69
N VAL A 53 0.50 -10.59 -1.29
CA VAL A 53 -0.16 -10.67 -2.60
C VAL A 53 0.79 -11.18 -3.67
N VAL A 54 2.01 -10.65 -3.72
CA VAL A 54 3.04 -11.10 -4.67
C VAL A 54 3.44 -12.55 -4.41
N GLN A 55 3.58 -12.97 -3.15
CA GLN A 55 3.86 -14.36 -2.82
C GLN A 55 2.73 -15.29 -3.26
N LEU A 56 1.47 -14.94 -3.00
CA LEU A 56 0.29 -15.74 -3.38
C LEU A 56 0.14 -15.88 -4.90
N ILE A 57 0.46 -14.82 -5.65
CA ILE A 57 0.53 -14.85 -7.13
C ILE A 57 1.63 -15.82 -7.56
N ASN A 58 2.83 -15.70 -7.00
CA ASN A 58 3.98 -16.52 -7.37
C ASN A 58 3.80 -18.01 -7.03
N THR A 59 3.06 -18.33 -5.96
CA THR A 59 2.75 -19.71 -5.56
C THR A 59 1.50 -20.26 -6.26
N GLY A 60 0.80 -19.45 -7.06
CA GLY A 60 -0.43 -19.86 -7.75
C GLY A 60 -1.65 -20.04 -6.84
N GLN A 61 -1.61 -19.47 -5.63
CA GLN A 61 -2.73 -19.53 -4.69
C GLN A 61 -3.86 -18.54 -5.03
N ILE A 62 -3.54 -17.49 -5.80
CA ILE A 62 -4.52 -16.55 -6.37
C ILE A 62 -4.23 -16.34 -7.86
N PRO A 63 -5.23 -15.97 -8.68
CA PRO A 63 -5.02 -15.71 -10.10
C PRO A 63 -4.09 -14.52 -10.32
N VAL A 64 -3.32 -14.57 -11.40
CA VAL A 64 -2.47 -13.45 -11.83
C VAL A 64 -3.34 -12.44 -12.58
N PRO A 65 -3.37 -11.15 -12.19
CA PRO A 65 -4.06 -10.12 -12.95
C PRO A 65 -3.36 -9.84 -14.28
N GLU A 66 -4.06 -9.22 -15.24
CA GLU A 66 -3.44 -8.80 -16.51
C GLU A 66 -2.32 -7.78 -16.27
N THR A 67 -2.49 -6.89 -15.27
CA THR A 67 -1.43 -6.00 -14.79
C THR A 67 -1.47 -5.87 -13.27
N LEU A 68 -0.29 -5.76 -12.65
CA LEU A 68 -0.12 -5.44 -11.23
C LEU A 68 0.86 -4.28 -11.11
N THR A 69 0.40 -3.14 -10.59
CA THR A 69 1.26 -1.98 -10.31
C THR A 69 1.21 -1.63 -8.83
N ILE A 70 2.39 -1.53 -8.20
CA ILE A 70 2.53 -1.08 -6.83
C ILE A 70 2.97 0.39 -6.86
N PHE A 71 2.13 1.29 -6.35
CA PHE A 71 2.47 2.70 -6.21
C PHE A 71 3.02 2.97 -4.81
N ALA A 72 4.30 3.28 -4.72
CA ALA A 72 4.97 3.59 -3.47
C ALA A 72 5.11 5.11 -3.30
N ALA A 73 4.37 5.68 -2.34
CA ALA A 73 4.38 7.14 -2.14
C ALA A 73 5.61 7.59 -1.34
N ASP A 74 6.51 8.32 -1.99
CA ASP A 74 7.65 8.98 -1.36
C ASP A 74 7.28 10.45 -1.07
N THR A 75 6.93 10.72 0.19
CA THR A 75 6.54 12.06 0.65
C THR A 75 7.74 12.94 1.01
N ARG A 76 8.96 12.40 1.00
CA ARG A 76 10.19 13.02 1.52
C ARG A 76 10.16 13.29 3.03
N MET A 77 9.22 12.67 3.75
CA MET A 77 9.02 12.80 5.21
C MET A 77 9.11 11.46 5.95
N GLU A 78 9.49 10.40 5.24
CA GLU A 78 9.64 9.05 5.77
C GLU A 78 10.80 8.96 6.77
N LEU A 79 10.67 8.09 7.76
CA LEU A 79 11.80 7.73 8.60
C LEU A 79 12.86 7.04 7.76
N ILE A 80 14.10 7.55 7.78
CA ILE A 80 15.21 7.04 6.96
C ILE A 80 15.37 5.50 7.08
N PRO A 81 15.36 4.89 8.28
CA PRO A 81 15.48 3.43 8.40
C PRO A 81 14.32 2.66 7.74
N LEU A 82 13.10 3.20 7.82
CA LEU A 82 11.92 2.61 7.18
C LEU A 82 12.05 2.67 5.67
N TRP A 83 12.40 3.84 5.14
CA TRP A 83 12.58 4.06 3.71
C TRP A 83 13.68 3.15 3.15
N LEU A 84 14.86 3.08 3.80
CA LEU A 84 15.96 2.20 3.39
C LEU A 84 15.55 0.72 3.36
N SER A 85 14.86 0.25 4.41
CA SER A 85 14.37 -1.13 4.47
C SER A 85 13.40 -1.43 3.33
N ALA A 86 12.55 -0.46 3.00
CA ALA A 86 11.58 -0.61 1.94
C ALA A 86 12.22 -0.54 0.53
N GLN A 87 13.34 0.17 0.35
CA GLN A 87 14.12 0.12 -0.90
C GLN A 87 14.68 -1.28 -1.17
N VAL A 88 15.10 -2.02 -0.12
CA VAL A 88 15.53 -3.43 -0.28
C VAL A 88 14.38 -4.30 -0.78
N LEU A 89 13.20 -4.16 -0.18
CA LEU A 89 12.00 -4.90 -0.60
C LEU A 89 11.56 -4.52 -2.01
N LYS A 90 11.62 -3.23 -2.37
CA LYS A 90 11.34 -2.76 -3.73
C LYS A 90 12.22 -3.49 -4.74
N LYS A 91 13.54 -3.55 -4.50
CA LYS A 91 14.48 -4.26 -5.36
C LYS A 91 14.10 -5.74 -5.52
N GLN A 92 13.76 -6.41 -4.42
CA GLN A 92 13.33 -7.82 -4.47
C GLN A 92 12.01 -8.04 -5.23
N LEU A 93 11.11 -7.06 -5.22
CA LEU A 93 9.87 -7.09 -6.01
C LEU A 93 10.16 -6.90 -7.50
N GLU A 94 11.02 -5.95 -7.84
CA GLU A 94 11.44 -5.68 -9.23
C GLU A 94 12.21 -6.87 -9.83
N GLU A 95 13.07 -7.54 -9.05
CA GLU A 95 13.76 -8.78 -9.44
C GLU A 95 12.78 -9.93 -9.75
N ARG A 96 11.54 -9.86 -9.23
CA ARG A 96 10.44 -10.80 -9.54
C ARG A 96 9.51 -10.27 -10.63
N ASN A 97 9.95 -9.28 -11.41
CA ASN A 97 9.18 -8.62 -12.47
C ASN A 97 7.88 -7.95 -12.00
N VAL A 98 7.79 -7.55 -10.72
CA VAL A 98 6.66 -6.77 -10.22
C VAL A 98 6.92 -5.28 -10.50
N ARG A 99 5.98 -4.59 -11.15
CA ARG A 99 6.09 -3.15 -11.40
C ARG A 99 5.88 -2.38 -10.10
N VAL A 100 6.94 -1.71 -9.63
CA VAL A 100 6.88 -0.79 -8.48
C VAL A 100 7.21 0.61 -8.94
N GLU A 101 6.24 1.52 -8.82
CA GLU A 101 6.36 2.91 -9.22
C GLU A 101 6.46 3.82 -8.00
N ILE A 102 7.57 4.55 -7.87
CA ILE A 102 7.70 5.55 -6.82
C ILE A 102 7.01 6.82 -7.29
N VAL A 103 5.96 7.22 -6.58
CA VAL A 103 5.24 8.46 -6.85
C VAL A 103 5.66 9.52 -5.84
N THR A 104 5.82 10.75 -6.32
CA THR A 104 6.21 11.89 -5.49
C THR A 104 5.43 13.11 -5.93
N ALA A 105 4.96 13.91 -4.98
CA ALA A 105 4.26 15.14 -5.29
C ALA A 105 5.14 16.14 -6.07
N PRO A 106 4.53 17.00 -6.92
CA PRO A 106 5.18 18.17 -7.48
C PRO A 106 5.86 18.99 -6.40
N ILE A 107 7.01 19.62 -6.72
CA ILE A 107 7.84 20.28 -5.71
C ILE A 107 7.09 21.32 -4.88
N ASP A 108 6.19 22.10 -5.50
CA ASP A 108 5.35 23.12 -4.86
C ASP A 108 4.38 22.55 -3.81
N GLU A 109 4.00 21.29 -3.96
CA GLU A 109 3.03 20.60 -3.11
C GLU A 109 3.71 19.74 -2.04
N ARG A 110 5.04 19.56 -2.11
CA ARG A 110 5.79 18.76 -1.14
C ARG A 110 5.72 19.38 0.24
N PHE A 111 5.76 18.51 1.25
CA PHE A 111 5.46 18.86 2.63
C PHE A 111 6.15 20.14 3.14
N LEU A 112 7.48 20.24 2.97
CA LEU A 112 8.25 21.39 3.45
C LEU A 112 8.03 22.65 2.62
N VAL A 113 7.87 22.54 1.30
CA VAL A 113 7.60 23.71 0.42
C VAL A 113 6.21 24.26 0.70
N TYR A 114 5.23 23.39 0.91
CA TYR A 114 3.87 23.77 1.18
C TYR A 114 3.72 24.46 2.55
N ILE A 115 4.40 23.96 3.58
CA ILE A 115 4.36 24.59 4.91
C ILE A 115 5.23 25.84 4.96
N LEU A 116 6.53 25.72 4.65
CA LEU A 116 7.49 26.82 4.86
C LEU A 116 7.44 27.86 3.73
N GLY A 117 7.16 27.43 2.50
CA GLY A 117 7.11 28.33 1.33
C GLY A 117 5.75 28.97 1.11
N ARG A 118 4.64 28.25 1.37
CA ARG A 118 3.28 28.76 1.16
C ARG A 118 2.56 29.17 2.45
N GLY A 119 3.11 28.87 3.63
CA GLY A 119 2.55 29.25 4.92
C GLY A 119 1.34 28.41 5.35
N VAL A 120 1.13 27.24 4.74
CA VAL A 120 -0.01 26.36 5.09
C VAL A 120 0.27 25.68 6.44
N PRO A 121 -0.71 25.62 7.36
CA PRO A 121 -0.48 25.01 8.65
C PRO A 121 -0.13 23.51 8.53
N PRO A 122 0.75 23.00 9.42
CA PRO A 122 1.05 21.57 9.50
C PRO A 122 -0.23 20.74 9.60
N PRO A 123 -0.25 19.51 9.02
CA PRO A 123 -1.44 18.69 9.02
C PRO A 123 -1.79 18.27 10.45
N SER A 124 -3.09 18.12 10.69
CA SER A 124 -3.64 17.65 11.95
C SER A 124 -4.65 16.53 11.70
N ASN A 125 -5.25 15.97 12.75
CA ASN A 125 -6.30 14.95 12.58
C ASN A 125 -7.54 15.48 11.84
N THR A 126 -7.86 16.76 11.97
CA THR A 126 -9.00 17.42 11.31
C THR A 126 -8.61 18.11 10.01
N PHE A 127 -7.32 18.39 9.79
CA PHE A 127 -6.79 19.05 8.60
C PHE A 127 -5.72 18.18 7.93
N ARG A 128 -6.15 17.10 7.27
CA ARG A 128 -5.29 16.07 6.67
C ARG A 128 -5.04 16.29 5.17
N TRP A 129 -4.52 17.47 4.80
CA TRP A 129 -4.20 17.76 3.39
C TRP A 129 -3.13 16.82 2.82
N CYS A 130 -2.21 16.32 3.65
CA CYS A 130 -1.08 15.51 3.18
C CYS A 130 -1.50 14.16 2.56
N THR A 131 -2.56 13.50 3.03
CA THR A 131 -2.96 12.21 2.44
C THR A 131 -3.44 12.39 1.00
N GLY A 132 -4.33 13.34 0.75
CA GLY A 132 -4.83 13.62 -0.60
C GLY A 132 -3.71 14.13 -1.50
N GLN A 133 -3.06 15.22 -1.08
CA GLN A 133 -2.15 15.99 -1.92
C GLN A 133 -0.83 15.28 -2.21
N ILE A 134 -0.20 14.71 -1.19
CA ILE A 134 1.18 14.18 -1.36
C ILE A 134 1.23 12.64 -1.41
N LYS A 135 0.08 11.95 -1.32
CA LYS A 135 0.00 10.49 -1.52
C LYS A 135 -0.97 10.10 -2.62
N VAL A 136 -2.25 10.46 -2.52
CA VAL A 136 -3.29 9.98 -3.44
C VAL A 136 -3.17 10.62 -4.82
N GLN A 137 -3.08 11.95 -4.91
CA GLN A 137 -2.99 12.66 -6.20
C GLN A 137 -1.78 12.23 -7.04
N PRO A 138 -0.56 12.07 -6.48
CA PRO A 138 0.57 11.54 -7.26
C PRO A 138 0.35 10.11 -7.77
N MET A 139 -0.42 9.28 -7.06
CA MET A 139 -0.81 7.94 -7.54
C MET A 139 -1.81 8.02 -8.67
N GLU A 140 -2.83 8.89 -8.56
CA GLU A 140 -3.85 9.08 -9.60
C GLU A 140 -3.25 9.59 -10.91
N VAL A 141 -2.23 10.45 -10.85
CA VAL A 141 -1.51 10.94 -12.04
C VAL A 141 -0.67 9.84 -12.71
N ALA A 142 -0.22 8.85 -11.93
CA ALA A 142 0.63 7.75 -12.40
C ALA A 142 -0.17 6.53 -12.90
N LEU A 143 -1.47 6.47 -12.59
CA LEU A 143 -2.40 5.39 -12.96
C LEU A 143 -2.74 5.41 -14.45
#